data_AF-A0ABD5ZT72-F1
#
_entry.id   AF-A0ABD5ZT72-F1
#
_cell.length_a   1.000
_cell.length_b   1.000
_cell.length_c   1.000
_cell.angle_alpha   90.00
_cell.angle_beta   90.00
_cell.angle_gamma   90.00
#
_symmetry.space_group_name_H-M   'P 1'
#
loop_
_entity.id
_entity.type
_entity.pdbx_description
1 polymer ?
#
loop_
_entity_poly.entity_id
_entity_poly.type
_entity_poly.pdbx_seq_one_letter_code
_entity_poly.pdbx_strand_id
1 'polypeptide(L)'
;MGTNRDTTVQPDSNMPVATGKRGVGVPGERGAPTPEEEPPEPISGPRGTSDGPHDAHPALRNLNDHQRRAIGTFTDGFADRRALLEWMLRFQYCSFGRLADRIYFALADTHERTTLAALCHEPARTRVSPAHDLTDAAARAARHRLRSRYLRPAALAAYRELRTSATEYAVEANPPDPDKSPFFALRPAFEEYFALQTAALESFLDGFTSVRDVEAWFQRLDHATWGEIRNVPGGDHLEHRILSQRAARGVLVDASPAAVREREQLAARYLLPATNRCVRGLAAVAGESSEERVDDVGAPQG
;
A
#
# COMPACT_ATOMS: atom_id res chain seq x y z
N MET A 1 38.24 44.50 -10.05
CA MET A 1 39.19 43.49 -9.52
C MET A 1 38.38 42.23 -9.30
N GLY A 2 38.25 41.32 -10.27
CA GLY A 2 39.24 40.35 -10.76
C GLY A 2 38.74 38.97 -10.31
N THR A 3 38.64 37.89 -11.08
CA THR A 3 39.00 37.55 -12.46
C THR A 3 38.20 36.29 -12.87
N ASN A 4 37.89 36.18 -14.16
CA ASN A 4 37.35 35.02 -14.87
C ASN A 4 38.19 33.73 -14.76
N ARG A 5 37.53 32.56 -14.89
CA ARG A 5 37.91 31.35 -15.67
C ARG A 5 36.60 30.56 -15.90
N ASP A 6 35.97 30.52 -17.07
CA ASP A 6 36.35 29.90 -18.36
C ASP A 6 37.15 28.58 -18.28
N THR A 7 36.45 27.47 -18.54
CA THR A 7 37.02 26.31 -19.25
C THR A 7 35.95 25.64 -20.12
N THR A 8 36.25 25.58 -21.41
CA THR A 8 35.48 25.03 -22.53
C THR A 8 35.97 23.60 -22.85
N VAL A 9 35.03 22.65 -22.99
CA VAL A 9 34.81 21.67 -24.11
C VAL A 9 36.09 21.07 -24.77
N GLN A 10 36.30 19.74 -24.94
CA GLN A 10 35.58 18.76 -25.78
C GLN A 10 36.26 17.34 -25.70
N PRO A 11 35.97 16.34 -26.58
CA PRO A 11 35.50 15.00 -26.19
C PRO A 11 36.54 13.88 -26.45
N ASP A 12 36.22 12.62 -26.14
CA ASP A 12 36.91 11.51 -26.77
C ASP A 12 35.97 10.37 -27.20
N SER A 13 36.19 10.00 -28.45
CA SER A 13 35.60 8.92 -29.21
C SER A 13 36.12 7.56 -28.71
N ASN A 14 35.28 6.53 -28.66
CA ASN A 14 35.60 5.24 -29.29
C ASN A 14 34.43 4.24 -29.25
N MET A 15 33.95 3.93 -30.46
CA MET A 15 33.25 2.69 -30.79
C MET A 15 34.27 1.54 -30.91
N PRO A 16 33.81 0.29 -30.77
CA PRO A 16 34.00 -0.60 -31.92
C PRO A 16 32.77 -1.44 -32.30
N VAL A 17 32.63 -1.60 -33.61
CA VAL A 17 31.77 -2.56 -34.32
C VAL A 17 32.58 -3.83 -34.60
N ALA A 18 31.96 -5.01 -34.47
CA ALA A 18 32.37 -6.25 -35.14
C ALA A 18 31.14 -7.19 -35.29
N THR A 19 30.51 -7.27 -36.47
CA THR A 19 30.69 -8.27 -37.55
C THR A 19 30.48 -9.74 -37.16
N GLY A 20 29.28 -10.25 -37.46
CA GLY A 20 28.99 -11.36 -38.40
C GLY A 20 29.62 -12.75 -38.23
N LYS A 21 28.76 -13.79 -38.24
CA LYS A 21 28.98 -15.02 -39.04
C LYS A 21 27.68 -15.81 -39.22
N ARG A 22 27.33 -16.08 -40.49
CA ARG A 22 26.35 -17.07 -40.97
C ARG A 22 27.08 -18.40 -41.25
N GLY A 23 26.41 -19.53 -41.04
CA GLY A 23 26.64 -20.83 -41.69
C GLY A 23 25.26 -21.53 -41.75
N VAL A 24 24.65 -21.79 -42.91
CA VAL A 24 24.87 -22.89 -43.89
C VAL A 24 24.82 -24.25 -43.15
N GLY A 25 23.72 -25.04 -43.20
CA GLY A 25 23.29 -25.93 -44.31
C GLY A 25 24.25 -27.15 -44.38
N VAL A 26 23.89 -28.44 -44.39
CA VAL A 26 22.85 -29.22 -45.09
C VAL A 26 22.77 -30.66 -44.44
N PRO A 27 22.31 -31.77 -45.08
CA PRO A 27 21.04 -32.48 -44.87
C PRO A 27 21.10 -33.87 -44.20
N GLY A 28 19.93 -34.31 -43.69
CA GLY A 28 19.24 -35.57 -44.03
C GLY A 28 19.94 -36.92 -43.85
N GLU A 29 19.43 -37.71 -42.91
CA GLU A 29 19.37 -39.16 -43.04
C GLU A 29 18.00 -39.70 -42.63
N ARG A 30 17.40 -40.47 -43.55
CA ARG A 30 16.16 -41.22 -43.41
C ARG A 30 16.49 -42.60 -42.83
N GLY A 31 15.94 -42.94 -41.68
CA GLY A 31 15.84 -44.31 -41.18
C GLY A 31 14.37 -44.75 -41.18
N ALA A 32 14.11 -45.91 -41.78
CA ALA A 32 12.80 -46.53 -41.99
C ALA A 32 12.26 -47.22 -40.70
N PRO A 33 11.02 -47.76 -40.70
CA PRO A 33 10.10 -47.75 -39.54
C PRO A 33 10.27 -48.93 -38.59
N THR A 34 10.08 -48.67 -37.29
CA THR A 34 9.83 -49.68 -36.25
C THR A 34 8.31 -49.89 -36.08
N PRO A 35 7.89 -51.10 -35.69
CA PRO A 35 6.51 -51.58 -35.82
C PRO A 35 5.56 -50.93 -34.80
N GLU A 36 4.29 -50.88 -35.19
CA GLU A 36 3.12 -50.41 -34.46
C GLU A 36 3.13 -50.81 -32.98
N GLU A 37 3.34 -49.84 -32.09
CA GLU A 37 2.94 -49.91 -30.69
C GLU A 37 1.50 -49.38 -30.59
N GLU A 38 0.58 -50.26 -30.18
CA GLU A 38 -0.80 -49.93 -29.89
C GLU A 38 -0.89 -48.70 -28.95
N PRO A 39 -1.84 -47.77 -29.18
CA PRO A 39 -2.02 -46.65 -28.27
C PRO A 39 -2.50 -47.19 -26.91
N PRO A 40 -1.83 -46.87 -25.79
CA PRO A 40 -2.34 -47.26 -24.49
C PRO A 40 -3.70 -46.59 -24.25
N GLU A 41 -4.67 -47.40 -23.81
CA GLU A 41 -5.99 -46.94 -23.41
C GLU A 41 -5.89 -45.72 -22.48
N PRO A 42 -6.83 -44.75 -22.57
CA PRO A 42 -6.81 -43.59 -21.68
C PRO A 42 -7.02 -44.08 -20.25
N ILE A 43 -5.92 -44.15 -19.49
CA ILE A 43 -5.94 -44.30 -18.04
C ILE A 43 -6.79 -43.14 -17.52
N SER A 44 -8.04 -43.44 -17.18
CA SER A 44 -8.90 -42.56 -16.41
C SER A 44 -8.30 -42.47 -15.02
N GLY A 45 -7.27 -41.64 -14.88
CA GLY A 45 -6.75 -41.21 -13.60
C GLY A 45 -7.86 -40.54 -12.79
N PRO A 46 -7.84 -40.68 -11.45
CA PRO A 46 -8.81 -40.01 -10.61
C PRO A 46 -8.79 -38.51 -10.95
N ARG A 47 -9.97 -37.90 -11.10
CA ARG A 47 -10.11 -36.44 -11.22
C ARG A 47 -9.35 -35.83 -10.04
N GLY A 48 -8.15 -35.34 -10.31
CA GLY A 48 -7.37 -34.59 -9.35
C GLY A 48 -8.21 -33.39 -8.98
N THR A 49 -8.69 -33.38 -7.74
CA THR A 49 -9.11 -32.15 -7.08
C THR A 49 -7.98 -31.16 -7.27
N SER A 50 -8.30 -29.99 -7.78
CA SER A 50 -7.33 -28.91 -7.98
C SER A 50 -6.90 -28.28 -6.65
N ASP A 51 -6.71 -29.08 -5.59
CA ASP A 51 -6.18 -28.63 -4.32
C ASP A 51 -4.67 -28.49 -4.46
N GLY A 52 -4.25 -27.36 -5.03
CA GLY A 52 -2.89 -26.89 -4.82
C GLY A 52 -2.69 -26.52 -3.35
N PRO A 53 -1.44 -26.47 -2.84
CA PRO A 53 -1.12 -25.98 -1.50
C PRO A 53 -1.54 -24.52 -1.22
N HIS A 54 -2.23 -23.87 -2.16
CA HIS A 54 -2.77 -22.51 -2.06
C HIS A 54 -4.21 -22.45 -1.50
N ASP A 55 -4.94 -23.56 -1.41
CA ASP A 55 -6.31 -23.59 -0.89
C ASP A 55 -6.40 -23.75 0.63
N ALA A 56 -5.32 -24.17 1.29
CA ALA A 56 -5.30 -24.45 2.73
C ALA A 56 -5.43 -23.20 3.63
N HIS A 57 -5.23 -21.97 3.11
CA HIS A 57 -5.23 -20.76 3.93
C HIS A 57 -6.03 -19.60 3.29
N PRO A 58 -7.37 -19.61 3.44
CA PRO A 58 -8.27 -18.59 2.90
C PRO A 58 -7.87 -17.14 3.23
N ALA A 59 -7.46 -16.87 4.48
CA ALA A 59 -7.03 -15.53 4.91
C ALA A 59 -5.74 -15.05 4.22
N LEU A 60 -4.77 -15.96 3.99
CA LEU A 60 -3.53 -15.64 3.28
C LEU A 60 -3.80 -15.33 1.80
N ARG A 61 -4.68 -16.11 1.17
CA ARG A 61 -5.11 -15.86 -0.22
C ARG A 61 -5.81 -14.51 -0.35
N ASN A 62 -6.79 -14.26 0.51
CA ASN A 62 -7.50 -12.99 0.55
C ASN A 62 -6.54 -11.79 0.73
N LEU A 63 -5.61 -11.87 1.70
CA LEU A 63 -4.60 -10.82 1.90
C LEU A 63 -3.73 -10.63 0.65
N ASN A 64 -3.26 -11.72 0.03
CA ASN A 64 -2.45 -11.65 -1.17
C ASN A 64 -3.17 -10.92 -2.32
N ASP A 65 -4.46 -11.21 -2.51
CA ASP A 65 -5.27 -10.57 -3.54
C ASP A 65 -5.48 -9.08 -3.26
N HIS A 66 -5.75 -8.69 -2.01
CA HIS A 66 -5.80 -7.28 -1.62
C HIS A 66 -4.47 -6.56 -1.87
N GLN A 67 -3.34 -7.18 -1.51
CA GLN A 67 -2.01 -6.63 -1.75
C GLN A 67 -1.71 -6.48 -3.24
N ARG A 68 -2.04 -7.49 -4.06
CA ARG A 68 -1.85 -7.45 -5.52
C ARG A 68 -2.66 -6.33 -6.16
N ARG A 69 -3.95 -6.21 -5.81
CA ARG A 69 -4.82 -5.13 -6.30
C ARG A 69 -4.27 -3.76 -5.91
N ALA A 70 -3.93 -3.56 -4.64
CA ALA A 70 -3.44 -2.27 -4.15
C ALA A 70 -2.10 -1.86 -4.80
N ILE A 71 -1.19 -2.82 -5.01
CA ILE A 71 0.08 -2.57 -5.70
C ILE A 71 -0.12 -2.25 -7.19
N GLY A 72 -1.11 -2.88 -7.84
CA GLY A 72 -1.53 -2.55 -9.20
C GLY A 72 -1.94 -1.10 -9.30
N THR A 73 -2.90 -0.67 -8.48
CA THR A 73 -3.37 0.73 -8.42
C THR A 73 -2.22 1.72 -8.20
N PHE A 74 -1.30 1.44 -7.27
CA PHE A 74 -0.14 2.30 -7.04
C PHE A 74 0.79 2.40 -8.26
N THR A 75 0.88 1.35 -9.06
CA THR A 75 1.72 1.35 -10.27
C THR A 75 1.10 2.21 -11.37
N ASP A 76 -0.23 2.21 -11.47
CA ASP A 76 -0.99 2.99 -12.46
C ASP A 76 -0.97 4.50 -12.12
N GLY A 77 -0.96 4.83 -10.83
CA GLY A 77 -0.97 6.20 -10.32
C GLY A 77 -2.37 6.67 -9.91
N PHE A 78 -2.47 7.92 -9.49
CA PHE A 78 -3.68 8.47 -8.86
C PHE A 78 -4.23 9.68 -9.62
N ALA A 79 -5.56 9.85 -9.58
CA ALA A 79 -6.24 10.99 -10.20
C ALA A 79 -5.89 12.33 -9.53
N ASP A 80 -5.67 12.31 -8.22
CA ASP A 80 -5.26 13.46 -7.43
C ASP A 80 -4.65 13.01 -6.10
N ARG A 81 -4.31 13.99 -5.25
CA ARG A 81 -3.71 13.75 -3.93
C ARG A 81 -4.72 13.11 -2.97
N ARG A 82 -6.00 13.47 -3.03
CA ARG A 82 -7.06 12.82 -2.24
C ARG A 82 -7.11 11.32 -2.50
N ALA A 83 -7.20 10.91 -3.76
CA ALA A 83 -7.23 9.50 -4.14
C ALA A 83 -5.99 8.74 -3.65
N LEU A 84 -4.81 9.39 -3.64
CA LEU A 84 -3.61 8.82 -3.05
C LEU A 84 -3.74 8.62 -1.53
N LEU A 85 -4.25 9.62 -0.78
CA LEU A 85 -4.39 9.53 0.68
C LEU A 85 -5.39 8.45 1.09
N GLU A 86 -6.52 8.35 0.39
CA GLU A 86 -7.54 7.31 0.60
C GLU A 86 -6.96 5.92 0.27
N TRP A 87 -6.22 5.79 -0.83
CA TRP A 87 -5.53 4.54 -1.16
C TRP A 87 -4.51 4.15 -0.10
N MET A 88 -3.77 5.13 0.46
CA MET A 88 -2.79 4.86 1.51
C MET A 88 -3.43 4.32 2.77
N LEU A 89 -4.55 4.93 3.21
CA LEU A 89 -5.33 4.41 4.33
C LEU A 89 -5.69 2.94 4.09
N ARG A 90 -6.24 2.62 2.92
CA ARG A 90 -6.56 1.23 2.55
C ARG A 90 -5.32 0.32 2.56
N PHE A 91 -4.18 0.81 2.08
CA PHE A 91 -2.95 0.01 2.02
C PHE A 91 -2.34 -0.26 3.40
N GLN A 92 -2.64 0.54 4.42
CA GLN A 92 -2.27 0.23 5.82
C GLN A 92 -2.89 -1.11 6.26
N TYR A 93 -4.14 -1.38 5.91
CA TYR A 93 -4.81 -2.65 6.19
C TYR A 93 -4.25 -3.81 5.36
N CYS A 94 -3.82 -3.56 4.12
CA CYS A 94 -3.14 -4.57 3.31
C CYS A 94 -1.73 -4.90 3.82
N SER A 95 -1.17 -4.06 4.70
CA SER A 95 0.18 -4.19 5.24
C SER A 95 0.21 -4.29 6.77
N PHE A 96 -0.94 -4.45 7.42
CA PHE A 96 -1.07 -4.56 8.88
C PHE A 96 -0.32 -3.43 9.62
N GLY A 97 -0.43 -2.20 9.09
CA GLY A 97 0.20 -1.03 9.68
C GLY A 97 1.73 -0.99 9.57
N ARG A 98 2.34 -1.80 8.69
CA ARG A 98 3.81 -1.90 8.54
C ARG A 98 4.43 -0.93 7.53
N LEU A 99 3.66 0.05 7.06
CA LEU A 99 4.25 1.13 6.27
C LEU A 99 5.21 1.95 7.11
N ALA A 100 6.36 2.29 6.51
CA ALA A 100 7.38 3.10 7.16
C ALA A 100 6.97 4.57 7.20
N ASP A 101 7.12 5.24 8.34
CA ASP A 101 6.65 6.62 8.53
C ASP A 101 7.20 7.61 7.48
N ARG A 102 8.42 7.34 6.97
CA ARG A 102 9.07 8.14 5.94
C ARG A 102 8.24 8.32 4.67
N ILE A 103 7.40 7.35 4.29
CA ILE A 103 6.54 7.50 3.10
C ILE A 103 5.50 8.60 3.31
N TYR A 104 4.95 8.71 4.51
CA TYR A 104 3.97 9.75 4.86
C TYR A 104 4.62 11.13 4.85
N PHE A 105 5.83 11.25 5.42
CA PHE A 105 6.57 12.51 5.44
C PHE A 105 6.97 12.97 4.04
N ALA A 106 7.41 12.05 3.17
CA ALA A 106 7.71 12.35 1.77
C ALA A 106 6.49 12.91 1.01
N LEU A 107 5.28 12.51 1.40
CA LEU A 107 4.04 13.02 0.82
C LEU A 107 3.57 14.32 1.46
N ALA A 108 3.81 14.50 2.75
CA ALA A 108 3.51 15.73 3.47
C ALA A 108 4.41 16.90 3.03
N ASP A 109 5.65 16.62 2.61
CA ASP A 109 6.63 17.65 2.26
C ASP A 109 6.26 18.38 0.96
N THR A 110 6.10 19.71 1.06
CA THR A 110 5.82 20.61 -0.06
C THR A 110 7.00 20.78 -1.00
N HIS A 111 8.22 20.43 -0.55
CA HIS A 111 9.43 20.46 -1.36
C HIS A 111 9.59 19.20 -2.22
N GLU A 112 8.92 18.09 -1.87
CA GLU A 112 8.90 16.84 -2.66
C GLU A 112 7.81 16.84 -3.76
N ARG A 113 7.61 17.98 -4.43
CA ARG A 113 6.61 18.09 -5.54
C ARG A 113 6.82 17.05 -6.63
N THR A 114 8.06 16.67 -6.90
CA THR A 114 8.40 15.67 -7.91
C THR A 114 7.96 14.27 -7.51
N THR A 115 8.05 13.91 -6.22
CA THR A 115 7.55 12.63 -5.69
C THR A 115 6.03 12.56 -5.85
N LEU A 116 5.32 13.61 -5.42
CA LEU A 116 3.86 13.67 -5.54
C LEU A 116 3.41 13.69 -7.00
N ALA A 117 4.07 14.48 -7.85
CA ALA A 117 3.77 14.53 -9.29
C ALA A 117 3.97 13.16 -9.96
N ALA A 118 5.00 12.40 -9.54
CA ALA A 118 5.22 11.05 -10.04
C ALA A 118 4.12 10.06 -9.63
N LEU A 119 3.40 10.31 -8.54
CA LEU A 119 2.30 9.46 -8.08
C LEU A 119 0.99 9.74 -8.82
N CYS A 120 0.84 10.92 -9.42
CA CYS A 120 -0.36 11.32 -10.13
C CYS A 120 -0.36 10.95 -11.63
N HIS A 121 -1.55 10.76 -12.20
CA HIS A 121 -1.77 10.69 -13.65
C HIS A 121 -1.41 12.02 -14.34
N GLU A 122 -1.21 11.99 -15.65
CA GLU A 122 -0.71 13.11 -16.45
C GLU A 122 -1.46 14.45 -16.21
N PRO A 123 -2.80 14.53 -16.20
CA PRO A 123 -3.48 15.81 -16.00
C PRO A 123 -3.26 16.39 -14.59
N ALA A 124 -3.14 15.53 -13.58
CA ALA A 124 -2.91 15.95 -12.21
C ALA A 124 -1.44 16.24 -11.91
N ARG A 125 -0.52 15.56 -12.60
CA ARG A 125 0.92 15.80 -12.55
C ARG A 125 1.26 17.24 -12.94
N THR A 126 0.68 17.74 -14.04
CA THR A 126 0.89 19.12 -14.51
C THR A 126 0.35 20.15 -13.52
N ARG A 127 -0.73 19.85 -12.78
CA ARG A 127 -1.25 20.74 -11.72
C ARG A 127 -0.33 20.78 -10.50
N VAL A 128 0.25 19.65 -10.12
CA VAL A 128 1.14 19.54 -8.95
C VAL A 128 2.51 20.15 -9.24
N SER A 129 3.03 19.96 -10.46
CA SER A 129 4.31 20.50 -10.87
C SER A 129 4.28 21.03 -12.31
N PRO A 130 3.77 22.25 -12.53
CA PRO A 130 3.67 22.86 -13.87
C PRO A 130 5.03 23.10 -14.53
N ALA A 131 6.09 23.21 -13.72
CA ALA A 131 7.45 23.50 -14.17
C ALA A 131 8.33 22.25 -14.32
N HIS A 132 7.80 21.04 -14.10
CA HIS A 132 8.55 19.80 -14.24
C HIS A 132 8.03 18.98 -15.42
N ASP A 133 8.87 18.83 -16.44
CA ASP A 133 8.67 17.91 -17.56
C ASP A 133 8.94 16.45 -17.11
N LEU A 134 8.13 15.96 -16.17
CA LEU A 134 8.20 14.58 -15.72
C LEU A 134 7.47 13.68 -16.72
N THR A 135 8.24 13.06 -17.61
CA THR A 135 7.73 12.08 -18.56
C THR A 135 7.02 10.92 -17.87
N ASP A 136 6.07 10.29 -18.55
CA ASP A 136 5.34 9.16 -18.00
C ASP A 136 6.22 7.94 -17.70
N ALA A 137 7.29 7.74 -18.50
CA ALA A 137 8.32 6.76 -18.21
C ALA A 137 9.05 7.07 -16.89
N ALA A 138 9.43 8.33 -16.65
CA ALA A 138 10.10 8.74 -15.41
C ALA A 138 9.18 8.63 -14.19
N ALA A 139 7.89 8.98 -14.33
CA ALA A 139 6.89 8.82 -13.29
C ALA A 139 6.69 7.33 -12.93
N ARG A 140 6.50 6.44 -13.92
CA ARG A 140 6.44 4.99 -13.71
C ARG A 140 7.69 4.46 -13.01
N ALA A 141 8.89 4.90 -13.42
CA ALA A 141 10.13 4.49 -12.78
C ALA A 141 10.22 4.94 -11.31
N ALA A 142 9.75 6.15 -11.00
CA ALA A 142 9.67 6.64 -9.63
C ALA A 142 8.67 5.83 -8.78
N ARG A 143 7.46 5.55 -9.31
CA ARG A 143 6.49 4.66 -8.65
C ARG A 143 7.06 3.27 -8.40
N HIS A 144 7.76 2.70 -9.38
CA HIS A 144 8.44 1.41 -9.23
C HIS A 144 9.46 1.42 -8.08
N ARG A 145 10.27 2.48 -7.96
CA ARG A 145 11.24 2.65 -6.87
C ARG A 145 10.55 2.75 -5.50
N LEU A 146 9.53 3.58 -5.37
CA LEU A 146 8.76 3.73 -4.12
C LEU A 146 8.09 2.41 -3.70
N ARG A 147 7.46 1.72 -4.65
CA ARG A 147 6.87 0.40 -4.45
C ARG A 147 7.88 -0.60 -3.91
N SER A 148 9.05 -0.69 -4.54
CA SER A 148 10.08 -1.65 -4.18
C SER A 148 10.72 -1.33 -2.84
N ARG A 149 10.85 -0.04 -2.51
CA ARG A 149 11.48 0.43 -1.27
C ARG A 149 10.57 0.34 -0.05
N TYR A 150 9.28 0.65 -0.20
CA TYR A 150 8.37 0.82 0.94
C TYR A 150 7.21 -0.16 0.94
N LEU A 151 6.49 -0.29 -0.19
CA LEU A 151 5.23 -1.02 -0.20
C LEU A 151 5.41 -2.54 -0.18
N ARG A 152 6.29 -3.07 -1.03
CA ARG A 152 6.56 -4.52 -1.10
C ARG A 152 7.12 -5.07 0.22
N PRO A 153 8.11 -4.43 0.87
CA PRO A 153 8.57 -4.88 2.18
C PRO A 153 7.47 -4.90 3.25
N ALA A 154 6.62 -3.87 3.29
CA ALA A 154 5.51 -3.80 4.25
C ALA A 154 4.47 -4.92 4.00
N ALA A 155 4.07 -5.13 2.75
CA ALA A 155 3.16 -6.20 2.35
C ALA A 155 3.73 -7.60 2.68
N LEU A 156 5.00 -7.82 2.38
CA LEU A 156 5.68 -9.09 2.70
C LEU A 156 5.76 -9.34 4.21
N ALA A 157 6.01 -8.30 5.01
CA ALA A 157 6.04 -8.43 6.46
C ALA A 157 4.65 -8.79 7.02
N ALA A 158 3.58 -8.18 6.52
CA ALA A 158 2.19 -8.54 6.86
C ALA A 158 1.85 -9.98 6.47
N TYR A 159 2.24 -10.40 5.26
CA TYR A 159 2.03 -11.77 4.80
C TYR A 159 2.77 -12.78 5.69
N ARG A 160 4.01 -12.47 6.08
CA ARG A 160 4.81 -13.34 6.96
C ARG A 160 4.20 -13.47 8.35
N GLU A 161 3.74 -12.38 8.95
CA GLU A 161 3.03 -12.42 10.23
C GLU A 161 1.76 -13.26 10.12
N LEU A 162 0.89 -12.94 9.15
CA LEU A 162 -0.34 -13.70 8.98
C LEU A 162 -0.07 -15.18 8.74
N ARG A 163 1.02 -15.52 8.04
CA ARG A 163 1.39 -16.91 7.79
C ARG A 163 1.78 -17.63 9.07
N THR A 164 2.56 -16.99 9.95
CA THR A 164 2.92 -17.59 11.25
C THR A 164 1.67 -17.88 12.06
N SER A 165 0.76 -16.90 12.19
CA SER A 165 -0.51 -17.12 12.89
C SER A 165 -1.38 -18.15 12.15
N ALA A 166 -1.49 -18.12 10.82
CA ALA A 166 -2.34 -19.05 10.07
C ALA A 166 -1.85 -20.52 10.11
N THR A 167 -0.53 -20.74 10.26
CA THR A 167 0.02 -22.09 10.47
C THR A 167 -0.35 -22.68 11.84
N GLU A 168 -0.77 -21.86 12.80
CA GLU A 168 -1.17 -22.30 14.13
C GLU A 168 -2.66 -22.71 14.21
N TYR A 169 -3.51 -22.30 13.25
CA TYR A 169 -4.98 -22.39 13.38
C TYR A 169 -5.72 -22.98 12.16
N ALA A 170 -5.16 -24.02 11.54
CA ALA A 170 -5.81 -24.73 10.44
C ALA A 170 -6.97 -25.64 10.91
N VAL A 171 -7.89 -25.18 11.77
CA VAL A 171 -9.10 -25.93 12.14
C VAL A 171 -10.26 -24.97 12.52
N GLU A 172 -10.89 -24.31 11.54
CA GLU A 172 -12.26 -23.82 11.70
C GLU A 172 -13.19 -24.62 10.78
N ALA A 173 -14.29 -25.13 11.33
CA ALA A 173 -15.18 -26.10 10.66
C ALA A 173 -16.07 -25.49 9.56
N ASN A 174 -16.06 -24.17 9.37
CA ASN A 174 -16.76 -23.47 8.29
C ASN A 174 -16.13 -22.08 8.07
N PRO A 175 -14.98 -22.00 7.38
CA PRO A 175 -14.39 -20.70 7.07
C PRO A 175 -15.32 -19.92 6.13
N PRO A 176 -15.53 -18.60 6.34
CA PRO A 176 -16.27 -17.78 5.39
C PRO A 176 -15.60 -17.84 4.02
N ASP A 177 -16.40 -17.87 2.96
CA ASP A 177 -15.92 -17.92 1.57
C ASP A 177 -14.97 -16.73 1.31
N PRO A 178 -13.65 -16.98 1.14
CA PRO A 178 -12.66 -15.92 1.00
C PRO A 178 -12.83 -15.10 -0.27
N ASP A 179 -13.53 -15.65 -1.27
CA ASP A 179 -13.75 -15.00 -2.55
C ASP A 179 -14.98 -14.07 -2.49
N LYS A 180 -15.79 -14.17 -1.42
CA LYS A 180 -16.98 -13.35 -1.16
C LYS A 180 -16.85 -12.43 0.06
N SER A 181 -15.86 -12.64 0.92
CA SER A 181 -15.67 -11.83 2.11
C SER A 181 -15.06 -10.47 1.77
N PRO A 182 -15.70 -9.34 2.14
CA PRO A 182 -15.14 -8.02 1.94
C PRO A 182 -13.99 -7.70 2.91
N PHE A 183 -13.82 -8.51 3.97
CA PHE A 183 -12.93 -8.22 5.09
C PHE A 183 -11.46 -8.44 4.74
N PHE A 184 -10.61 -7.50 5.14
CA PHE A 184 -9.16 -7.64 5.05
C PHE A 184 -8.67 -8.86 5.82
N ALA A 185 -8.12 -9.84 5.11
CA ALA A 185 -7.62 -11.08 5.68
C ALA A 185 -8.66 -11.81 6.57
N LEU A 186 -9.96 -11.65 6.24
CA LEU A 186 -11.08 -12.22 7.01
C LEU A 186 -11.19 -11.70 8.47
N ARG A 187 -10.66 -10.51 8.78
CA ARG A 187 -10.72 -9.91 10.12
C ARG A 187 -11.80 -8.81 10.20
N PRO A 188 -12.97 -9.05 10.84
CA PRO A 188 -14.05 -8.06 10.87
C PRO A 188 -13.69 -6.74 11.56
N ALA A 189 -12.88 -6.80 12.63
CA ALA A 189 -12.40 -5.61 13.33
C ALA A 189 -11.62 -4.65 12.41
N PHE A 190 -10.96 -5.17 11.37
CA PHE A 190 -10.26 -4.33 10.41
C PHE A 190 -11.24 -3.52 9.56
N GLU A 191 -12.37 -4.12 9.18
CA GLU A 191 -13.39 -3.43 8.39
C GLU A 191 -14.07 -2.32 9.19
N GLU A 192 -14.40 -2.60 10.45
CA GLU A 192 -14.99 -1.60 11.36
C GLU A 192 -14.07 -0.38 11.50
N TYR A 193 -12.79 -0.60 11.82
CA TYR A 193 -11.84 0.49 11.94
C TYR A 193 -11.55 1.16 10.60
N PHE A 194 -11.54 0.42 9.49
CA PHE A 194 -11.35 1.00 8.17
C PHE A 194 -12.48 1.98 7.84
N ALA A 195 -13.74 1.63 8.15
CA ALA A 195 -14.88 2.53 7.99
C ALA A 195 -14.77 3.78 8.89
N LEU A 196 -14.42 3.62 10.17
CA LEU A 196 -14.23 4.74 11.10
C LEU A 196 -13.12 5.70 10.63
N GLN A 197 -11.98 5.15 10.22
CA GLN A 197 -10.84 5.94 9.76
C GLN A 197 -11.09 6.59 8.40
N THR A 198 -11.85 5.94 7.52
CA THR A 198 -12.27 6.51 6.24
C THR A 198 -13.17 7.72 6.48
N ALA A 199 -14.20 7.59 7.32
CA ALA A 199 -15.08 8.70 7.66
C ALA A 199 -14.33 9.87 8.33
N ALA A 200 -13.35 9.55 9.19
CA ALA A 200 -12.50 10.57 9.83
C ALA A 200 -11.62 11.31 8.81
N LEU A 201 -11.00 10.59 7.88
CA LEU A 201 -10.18 11.16 6.81
C LEU A 201 -11.01 12.00 5.84
N GLU A 202 -12.15 11.48 5.37
CA GLU A 202 -13.04 12.19 4.44
C GLU A 202 -13.54 13.49 5.06
N SER A 203 -14.06 13.45 6.29
CA SER A 203 -14.49 14.65 7.02
C SER A 203 -13.37 15.70 7.10
N PHE A 204 -12.14 15.25 7.35
CA PHE A 204 -10.99 16.14 7.43
C PHE A 204 -10.63 16.74 6.07
N LEU A 205 -10.66 15.96 4.99
CA LEU A 205 -10.33 16.45 3.65
C LEU A 205 -11.41 17.40 3.11
N ASP A 206 -12.68 17.10 3.36
CA ASP A 206 -13.83 17.93 2.97
C ASP A 206 -13.80 19.28 3.69
N GLY A 207 -13.27 19.31 4.92
CA GLY A 207 -13.27 20.49 5.77
C GLY A 207 -14.55 20.59 6.59
N PHE A 208 -14.61 21.60 7.45
CA PHE A 208 -15.62 21.72 8.50
C PHE A 208 -16.41 23.02 8.37
N THR A 209 -17.68 22.99 8.75
CA THR A 209 -18.54 24.18 8.71
C THR A 209 -18.24 25.14 9.86
N SER A 210 -17.81 24.61 11.00
CA SER A 210 -17.54 25.40 12.21
C SER A 210 -16.39 24.84 13.04
N VAL A 211 -15.85 25.67 13.93
CA VAL A 211 -14.82 25.26 14.91
C VAL A 211 -15.36 24.17 15.85
N ARG A 212 -16.66 24.21 16.19
CA ARG A 212 -17.31 23.18 17.00
C ARG A 212 -17.29 21.81 16.31
N ASP A 213 -17.43 21.79 14.99
CA ASP A 213 -17.34 20.53 14.22
C ASP A 213 -15.92 19.95 14.24
N VAL A 214 -14.90 20.83 14.26
CA VAL A 214 -13.49 20.43 14.42
C VAL A 214 -13.25 19.80 15.79
N GLU A 215 -13.73 20.40 16.87
CA GLU A 215 -13.62 19.86 18.24
C GLU A 215 -14.30 18.48 18.34
N ALA A 216 -15.53 18.36 17.83
CA ALA A 216 -16.24 17.08 17.82
C ALA A 216 -15.53 16.03 16.95
N TRP A 217 -14.85 16.46 15.89
CA TRP A 217 -14.06 15.56 15.04
C TRP A 217 -12.81 15.04 15.76
N PHE A 218 -12.10 15.86 16.55
CA PHE A 218 -10.95 15.38 17.33
C PHE A 218 -11.34 14.26 18.31
N GLN A 219 -12.49 14.38 18.96
CA GLN A 219 -13.00 13.32 19.84
C GLN A 219 -13.26 12.01 19.10
N ARG A 220 -13.80 12.07 17.88
CA ARG A 220 -14.00 10.88 17.03
C ARG A 220 -12.67 10.33 16.49
N LEU A 221 -11.72 11.20 16.20
CA LEU A 221 -10.39 10.83 15.72
C LEU A 221 -9.63 10.00 16.76
N ASP A 222 -9.71 10.38 18.04
CA ASP A 222 -9.07 9.61 19.11
C ASP A 222 -9.60 8.17 19.15
N HIS A 223 -10.92 7.98 19.01
CA HIS A 223 -11.50 6.65 18.91
C HIS A 223 -11.03 5.92 17.64
N ALA A 224 -11.09 6.57 16.48
CA ALA A 224 -10.70 5.97 15.19
C ALA A 224 -9.21 5.61 15.09
N THR A 225 -8.36 6.25 15.91
CA THR A 225 -6.90 6.06 15.88
C THR A 225 -6.35 5.42 17.15
N TRP A 226 -7.17 4.99 18.10
CA TRP A 226 -6.73 4.55 19.44
C TRP A 226 -5.85 5.58 20.18
N GLY A 227 -6.08 6.87 19.92
CA GLY A 227 -5.29 7.96 20.47
C GLY A 227 -3.85 8.04 19.94
N GLU A 228 -3.53 7.36 18.83
CA GLU A 228 -2.17 7.29 18.27
C GLU A 228 -1.65 8.62 17.70
N ILE A 229 -2.52 9.63 17.52
CA ILE A 229 -2.13 10.96 17.05
C ILE A 229 -1.01 11.57 17.89
N ARG A 230 -1.07 11.41 19.23
CA ARG A 230 -0.03 11.92 20.14
C ARG A 230 1.34 11.28 19.94
N ASN A 231 1.39 10.09 19.34
CA ASN A 231 2.61 9.33 19.10
C ASN A 231 3.25 9.68 17.74
N VAL A 232 2.58 10.49 16.91
CA VAL A 232 3.13 10.99 15.65
C VAL A 232 4.01 12.20 15.94
N PRO A 233 5.21 12.34 15.31
CA PRO A 233 6.07 13.50 15.51
C PRO A 233 5.36 14.86 15.29
N GLY A 234 5.28 15.66 16.35
CA GLY A 234 4.57 16.94 16.36
C GLY A 234 3.05 16.83 16.42
N GLY A 235 2.51 15.63 16.70
CA GLY A 235 1.09 15.36 16.93
C GLY A 235 0.69 15.55 18.40
N ASP A 236 1.66 15.71 19.30
CA ASP A 236 1.42 16.14 20.67
C ASP A 236 0.69 17.50 20.68
N HIS A 237 -0.39 17.57 21.46
CA HIS A 237 -1.23 18.77 21.56
C HIS A 237 -1.72 19.32 20.21
N LEU A 238 -1.86 18.47 19.18
CA LEU A 238 -2.26 18.88 17.83
C LEU A 238 -3.60 19.63 17.84
N GLU A 239 -4.59 19.12 18.57
CA GLU A 239 -5.88 19.78 18.76
C GLU A 239 -5.70 21.20 19.30
N HIS A 240 -5.02 21.34 20.44
CA HIS A 240 -4.77 22.65 21.06
C HIS A 240 -4.06 23.61 20.10
N ARG A 241 -3.06 23.15 19.34
CA ARG A 241 -2.31 23.97 18.38
C ARG A 241 -3.20 24.46 17.24
N ILE A 242 -4.00 23.57 16.65
CA ILE A 242 -4.94 23.92 15.59
C ILE A 242 -5.99 24.89 16.14
N LEU A 243 -6.60 24.58 17.28
CA LEU A 243 -7.69 25.36 17.85
C LEU A 243 -7.23 26.69 18.44
N SER A 244 -5.96 26.87 18.79
CA SER A 244 -5.46 28.13 19.35
C SER A 244 -5.04 29.13 18.27
N GLN A 245 -4.65 28.67 17.08
CA GLN A 245 -4.14 29.52 16.01
C GLN A 245 -5.22 29.83 14.97
N ARG A 246 -5.58 31.11 14.81
CA ARG A 246 -6.61 31.55 13.85
C ARG A 246 -6.33 31.05 12.42
N ALA A 247 -5.08 31.12 11.97
CA ALA A 247 -4.68 30.65 10.65
C ALA A 247 -4.90 29.13 10.50
N ALA A 248 -4.47 28.34 11.48
CA ALA A 248 -4.64 26.88 11.47
C ALA A 248 -6.12 26.46 11.53
N ARG A 249 -6.95 27.15 12.33
CA ARG A 249 -8.41 26.96 12.29
C ARG A 249 -8.99 27.28 10.92
N GLY A 250 -8.51 28.36 10.31
CA GLY A 250 -8.92 28.81 8.97
C GLY A 250 -8.77 27.71 7.93
N VAL A 251 -7.66 26.97 7.96
CA VAL A 251 -7.40 25.84 7.05
C VAL A 251 -8.48 24.76 7.12
N LEU A 252 -9.02 24.51 8.31
CA LEU A 252 -10.03 23.47 8.52
C LEU A 252 -11.42 23.89 8.10
N VAL A 253 -11.72 25.19 8.08
CA VAL A 253 -13.07 25.71 7.74
C VAL A 253 -13.17 26.37 6.37
N ASP A 254 -12.05 26.73 5.76
CA ASP A 254 -11.99 27.39 4.46
C ASP A 254 -12.08 26.37 3.31
N ALA A 255 -12.87 26.69 2.29
CA ALA A 255 -13.01 25.88 1.07
C ALA A 255 -12.01 26.29 -0.03
N SER A 256 -11.13 27.27 0.21
CA SER A 256 -10.15 27.72 -0.77
C SER A 256 -9.22 26.57 -1.22
N PRO A 257 -8.75 26.57 -2.48
CA PRO A 257 -7.81 25.54 -2.95
C PRO A 257 -6.51 25.47 -2.14
N ALA A 258 -6.11 26.55 -1.47
CA ALA A 258 -4.96 26.56 -0.58
C ALA A 258 -5.25 25.78 0.71
N ALA A 259 -6.40 26.03 1.34
CA ALA A 259 -6.86 25.30 2.52
C ALA A 259 -7.01 23.80 2.24
N VAL A 260 -7.61 23.42 1.11
CA VAL A 260 -7.72 22.01 0.68
C VAL A 260 -6.35 21.33 0.62
N ARG A 261 -5.38 21.96 -0.07
CA ARG A 261 -4.00 21.42 -0.17
C ARG A 261 -3.31 21.31 1.18
N GLU A 262 -3.56 22.25 2.09
CA GLU A 262 -2.98 22.23 3.42
C GLU A 262 -3.61 21.13 4.29
N ARG A 263 -4.92 20.88 4.17
CA ARG A 263 -5.56 19.72 4.79
C ARG A 263 -4.98 18.42 4.25
N GLU A 264 -4.81 18.26 2.95
CA GLU A 264 -4.16 17.06 2.38
C GLU A 264 -2.71 16.86 2.90
N GLN A 265 -1.99 17.94 3.25
CA GLN A 265 -0.66 17.87 3.88
C GLN A 265 -0.74 17.46 5.34
N LEU A 266 -1.66 18.05 6.10
CA LEU A 266 -1.89 17.70 7.50
C LEU A 266 -2.37 16.24 7.64
N ALA A 267 -3.22 15.77 6.73
CA ALA A 267 -3.68 14.38 6.68
C ALA A 267 -2.50 13.42 6.45
N ALA A 268 -1.64 13.72 5.47
CA ALA A 268 -0.42 12.94 5.24
C ALA A 268 0.53 12.99 6.44
N ARG A 269 0.65 14.14 7.11
CA ARG A 269 1.61 14.34 8.20
C ARG A 269 1.18 13.70 9.52
N TYR A 270 -0.11 13.73 9.86
CA TYR A 270 -0.61 13.37 11.18
C TYR A 270 -1.59 12.20 11.14
N LEU A 271 -2.63 12.28 10.31
CA LEU A 271 -3.72 11.29 10.32
C LEU A 271 -3.26 9.94 9.79
N LEU A 272 -2.57 9.90 8.64
CA LEU A 272 -2.13 8.64 8.04
C LEU A 272 -1.08 7.90 8.90
N PRO A 273 -0.09 8.56 9.52
CA PRO A 273 0.79 7.89 10.47
C PRO A 273 0.07 7.35 11.71
N ALA A 274 -0.90 8.07 12.26
CA ALA A 274 -1.67 7.62 13.44
C ALA A 274 -2.54 6.41 13.12
N THR A 275 -3.29 6.46 12.02
CA THR A 275 -4.09 5.32 11.53
C THR A 275 -3.22 4.09 11.26
N ASN A 276 -2.04 4.26 10.64
CA ASN A 276 -1.09 3.17 10.43
C ASN A 276 -0.62 2.51 11.73
N ARG A 277 -0.43 3.28 12.81
CA ARG A 277 -0.07 2.76 14.14
C ARG A 277 -1.25 2.04 14.79
N CYS A 278 -2.46 2.58 14.68
CA CYS A 278 -3.69 1.92 15.10
C CYS A 278 -3.86 0.56 14.42
N VAL A 279 -3.70 0.49 13.09
CA VAL A 279 -3.78 -0.78 12.34
C VAL A 279 -2.72 -1.77 12.80
N ARG A 280 -1.52 -1.31 13.15
CA ARG A 280 -0.46 -2.18 13.70
C ARG A 280 -0.86 -2.74 15.07
N GLY A 281 -1.44 -1.90 15.94
CA GLY A 281 -1.96 -2.33 17.23
C GLY A 281 -3.11 -3.34 17.09
N LEU A 282 -4.06 -3.08 16.19
CA LEU A 282 -5.14 -4.00 15.84
C LEU A 282 -4.61 -5.34 15.35
N ALA A 283 -3.57 -5.34 14.51
CA ALA A 283 -2.95 -6.56 14.01
C ALA A 283 -2.29 -7.40 15.11
N ALA A 284 -1.61 -6.73 16.05
CA ALA A 284 -0.98 -7.37 17.22
C ALA A 284 -2.03 -8.00 18.13
N VAL A 285 -3.07 -7.25 18.53
CA VAL A 285 -4.15 -7.78 19.38
C VAL A 285 -4.86 -8.95 18.70
N ALA A 286 -5.14 -8.86 17.40
CA ALA A 286 -5.74 -9.96 16.66
C ALA A 286 -4.79 -11.16 16.43
N GLY A 287 -3.49 -11.01 16.71
CA GLY A 287 -2.53 -12.12 16.82
C GLY A 287 -2.44 -12.68 18.24
N GLU A 288 -2.61 -11.85 19.27
CA GLU A 288 -2.58 -12.22 20.69
C GLU A 288 -3.89 -12.86 21.17
N SER A 289 -5.06 -12.36 20.73
CA SER A 289 -6.39 -12.93 21.07
C SER A 289 -6.60 -14.34 20.51
N SER A 290 -5.74 -14.77 19.57
CA SER A 290 -5.68 -16.16 19.13
C SER A 290 -4.92 -17.06 20.10
N GLU A 291 -3.94 -16.54 20.87
CA GLU A 291 -3.17 -17.30 21.85
C GLU A 291 -3.99 -17.61 23.12
N GLU A 292 -4.78 -16.65 23.61
CA GLU A 292 -5.49 -16.77 24.91
C GLU A 292 -6.69 -17.74 24.88
N ARG A 293 -7.21 -18.08 23.70
CA ARG A 293 -8.38 -18.99 23.56
C ARG A 293 -8.02 -20.48 23.64
N VAL A 294 -6.74 -20.82 23.68
CA VAL A 294 -6.25 -22.21 23.73
C VAL A 294 -6.18 -22.75 25.16
N ASP A 295 -6.22 -21.88 26.18
CA ASP A 295 -6.02 -22.28 27.58
C ASP A 295 -7.31 -22.54 28.39
N ASP A 296 -8.51 -22.30 27.83
CA ASP A 296 -9.80 -22.44 28.57
C ASP A 296 -10.71 -23.58 28.07
N VAL A 297 -10.13 -24.67 27.57
CA VAL A 297 -10.86 -25.93 27.34
C VAL A 297 -10.10 -27.10 27.96
N GLY A 298 -10.04 -27.12 29.30
CA GLY A 298 -9.28 -28.17 29.97
C GLY A 298 -9.34 -28.27 31.49
N ALA A 299 -10.53 -28.25 32.11
CA ALA A 299 -10.91 -29.18 33.19
C ALA A 299 -12.30 -28.84 33.77
N PRO A 300 -13.24 -29.79 33.71
CA PRO A 300 -13.70 -30.32 34.99
C PRO A 300 -13.69 -31.84 34.96
N GLN A 301 -12.93 -32.47 35.86
CA GLN A 301 -13.19 -33.85 36.26
C GLN A 301 -12.86 -34.05 37.73
N GLY A 302 -13.85 -34.55 38.48
CA GLY A 302 -13.67 -35.34 39.70
C GLY A 302 -13.94 -34.60 40.98
#